data_AF-A0AAJ0ZNX8-F1
#
_entry.id   AF-A0AAJ0ZNX8-F1
#
_cell.length_a   1.000
_cell.length_b   1.000
_cell.length_c   1.000
_cell.angle_alpha   90.00
_cell.angle_beta   90.00
_cell.angle_gamma   90.00
#
_symmetry.space_group_name_H-M   'P 1'
#
loop_
_entity.id
_entity.type
_entity.pdbx_description
1 polymer ?
#
loop_
_entity_poly.entity_id
_entity_poly.type
_entity_poly.pdbx_seq_one_letter_code
_entity_poly.pdbx_strand_id
1 'polypeptide(L)'
;MSDSVKLRVAIEAHGEPLTELTLRRPTVQEVRAIKALPYKIDKSEEVSLDMDVAAKYIAVCAGIPPSSVNQLDLADLNALSWAVASFFMSAASEPSAT
;
A
#
# COMPACT_ATOMS: atom_id res chain seq x y z
N MET A 1 3.29 -9.80 -8.48
CA MET A 1 2.43 -10.17 -7.35
C MET A 1 1.56 -8.96 -7.05
N SER A 2 0.25 -9.18 -6.98
CA SER A 2 -0.73 -8.12 -6.75
C SER A 2 -1.77 -8.63 -5.76
N ASP A 3 -2.16 -7.78 -4.81
CA ASP A 3 -3.15 -8.11 -3.78
C ASP A 3 -4.42 -7.29 -4.03
N SER A 4 -5.57 -7.95 -4.09
CA SER A 4 -6.87 -7.29 -4.22
C SER A 4 -7.56 -7.19 -2.87
N VAL A 5 -8.07 -6.00 -2.56
CA VAL A 5 -8.79 -5.69 -1.32
C VAL A 5 -10.15 -5.11 -1.67
N LYS A 6 -11.21 -5.81 -1.26
CA LYS A 6 -12.58 -5.29 -1.35
C LYS A 6 -12.78 -4.18 -0.34
N LEU A 7 -13.30 -3.05 -0.81
CA LEU A 7 -13.61 -1.91 0.03
C LEU A 7 -14.95 -2.11 0.73
N ARG A 8 -15.04 -1.66 1.97
CA ARG A 8 -16.28 -1.59 2.75
C ARG A 8 -17.17 -0.45 2.26
N VAL A 9 -16.55 0.65 1.82
CA VAL A 9 -17.23 1.81 1.27
C VAL A 9 -16.64 2.12 -0.10
N ALA A 10 -17.49 2.37 -1.09
CA ALA A 10 -17.05 2.75 -2.42
C ALA A 10 -16.33 4.11 -2.39
N ILE A 11 -15.26 4.23 -3.17
CA ILE A 11 -14.54 5.49 -3.37
C ILE A 11 -14.64 5.93 -4.83
N GLU A 12 -14.51 7.22 -5.10
CA GLU A 12 -14.42 7.76 -6.45
C GLU A 12 -12.95 7.84 -6.90
N ALA A 13 -12.62 7.24 -8.04
CA ALA A 13 -11.32 7.38 -8.68
C ALA A 13 -11.48 7.43 -10.20
N HIS A 14 -10.77 8.36 -10.86
CA HIS A 14 -10.87 8.56 -12.31
C HIS A 14 -12.29 8.84 -12.83
N GLY A 15 -13.18 9.34 -11.97
CA GLY A 15 -14.58 9.62 -12.30
C GLY A 15 -15.52 8.43 -12.23
N GLU A 16 -15.06 7.29 -11.67
CA GLU A 16 -15.85 6.08 -11.51
C GLU A 16 -15.82 5.59 -10.05
N PRO A 17 -16.93 5.00 -9.57
CA PRO A 17 -16.97 4.38 -8.24
C PRO A 17 -16.22 3.04 -8.24
N LEU A 18 -15.27 2.90 -7.33
CA LEU A 18 -14.51 1.68 -7.08
C LEU A 18 -14.96 1.04 -5.77
N THR A 19 -15.23 -0.27 -5.79
CA THR A 19 -15.57 -1.09 -4.61
C THR A 19 -14.47 -2.09 -4.25
N GLU A 20 -13.38 -2.10 -5.01
CA GLU A 20 -12.22 -2.95 -4.81
C GLU A 20 -10.98 -2.23 -5.34
N LEU A 21 -9.85 -2.41 -4.67
CA LEU A 21 -8.55 -1.93 -5.12
C LEU A 21 -7.59 -3.10 -5.30
N THR A 22 -6.90 -3.13 -6.44
CA THR A 22 -5.78 -4.03 -6.68
C THR A 22 -4.47 -3.28 -6.48
N LEU A 23 -3.68 -3.72 -5.50
CA LEU A 23 -2.34 -3.19 -5.24
C LEU A 23 -1.32 -4.02 -5.99
N ARG A 24 -0.56 -3.41 -6.90
CA ARG A 24 0.69 -4.02 -7.39
C ARG A 24 1.82 -3.82 -6.40
N ARG A 25 2.86 -4.66 -6.49
CA ARG A 25 4.12 -4.44 -5.78
C ARG A 25 4.75 -3.09 -6.17
N PRO A 26 5.25 -2.28 -5.22
CA PRO A 26 6.00 -1.06 -5.52
C PRO A 26 7.35 -1.39 -6.16
N THR A 27 7.84 -0.47 -7.00
CA THR A 27 9.17 -0.54 -7.61
C THR A 27 10.21 0.22 -6.79
N VAL A 28 11.48 -0.11 -6.97
CA VAL A 28 12.59 0.60 -6.30
C VAL A 28 12.60 2.10 -6.66
N GLN A 29 12.21 2.46 -7.88
CA GLN A 29 12.12 3.86 -8.30
C GLN A 29 11.08 4.64 -7.47
N GLU A 30 9.92 4.04 -7.23
CA GLU A 30 8.85 4.65 -6.43
C GLU A 30 9.25 4.76 -4.97
N VAL A 31 9.93 3.74 -4.44
CA VAL A 31 10.48 3.78 -3.08
C VAL A 31 11.47 4.94 -2.92
N ARG A 32 12.37 5.12 -3.90
CA ARG A 32 13.32 6.25 -3.90
C ARG A 32 12.63 7.61 -4.06
N ALA A 33 11.52 7.68 -4.79
CA ALA A 33 10.74 8.91 -4.94
C ALA A 33 10.00 9.28 -3.64
N ILE A 34 9.45 8.30 -2.93
CA ILE A 34 8.72 8.49 -1.66
C ILE A 34 9.68 8.71 -0.49
N LYS A 35 10.91 8.20 -0.57
CA LYS A 35 12.01 8.40 0.42
C LYS A 35 11.74 7.81 1.81
N ALA A 36 10.73 6.97 1.95
CA ALA A 36 10.36 6.35 3.21
C ALA A 36 9.71 4.97 2.99
N LEU A 37 9.76 4.13 4.02
CA LEU A 37 9.03 2.87 4.09
C LEU A 37 7.64 3.09 4.71
N PRO A 38 6.63 2.26 4.38
CA PRO A 38 5.28 2.38 4.94
C PRO A 38 5.17 1.94 6.41
N TYR A 39 6.28 1.51 7.02
CA TYR A 39 6.36 1.11 8.42
C TYR A 39 7.65 1.62 9.06
N LYS A 40 7.66 1.63 10.39
CA LYS A 40 8.81 1.87 11.25
C LYS A 40 8.97 0.67 12.17
N ILE A 41 10.22 0.34 12.45
CA ILE A 41 10.60 -0.65 13.47
C ILE A 41 11.28 0.15 14.57
N ASP A 42 10.74 0.06 15.78
CA ASP A 42 11.31 0.77 16.93
C ASP A 42 12.40 -0.07 17.63
N LYS A 43 12.91 0.44 18.76
CA LYS A 43 13.96 -0.24 19.53
C LYS A 43 13.48 -1.54 20.20
N SER A 44 12.18 -1.70 20.36
CA SER A 44 11.54 -2.89 20.91
C SER A 44 11.20 -3.91 19.82
N GLU A 45 11.65 -3.68 18.59
CA GLU A 45 11.31 -4.46 17.39
C GLU A 45 9.81 -4.42 17.05
N GLU A 46 9.06 -3.47 17.61
CA GLU A 46 7.65 -3.30 17.31
C GLU A 46 7.49 -2.61 15.94
N VAL A 47 6.63 -3.21 15.10
CA VAL A 47 6.30 -2.68 13.79
C VAL A 47 5.09 -1.77 13.91
N SER A 48 5.26 -0.51 13.52
CA SER A 48 4.19 0.48 13.41
C SER A 48 4.07 1.00 11.98
N LEU A 49 2.84 1.18 11.49
CA LEU A 49 2.61 1.74 10.16
C LEU A 49 2.81 3.26 10.17
N ASP A 50 3.42 3.79 9.11
CA ASP A 50 3.43 5.22 8.82
C ASP A 50 2.30 5.51 7.82
N MET A 51 1.18 6.04 8.32
CA MET A 51 -0.04 6.18 7.52
C MET A 51 0.10 7.19 6.38
N ASP A 52 0.90 8.24 6.54
CA ASP A 52 1.15 9.21 5.47
C ASP A 52 1.95 8.56 4.32
N VAL A 53 2.95 7.76 4.67
CA VAL A 53 3.75 7.03 3.67
C VAL A 53 2.96 5.89 3.05
N ALA A 54 2.20 5.13 3.84
CA ALA A 54 1.35 4.06 3.35
C ALA A 54 0.31 4.59 2.35
N ALA A 55 -0.34 5.72 2.64
CA ALA A 55 -1.29 6.37 1.72
C ALA A 55 -0.66 6.71 0.36
N LYS A 56 0.59 7.21 0.35
CA LYS A 56 1.34 7.49 -0.90
C LYS A 56 1.57 6.22 -1.72
N TYR A 57 1.96 5.13 -1.07
CA TYR A 57 2.12 3.85 -1.75
C TYR A 57 0.79 3.28 -2.23
N ILE A 58 -0.29 3.38 -1.45
CA ILE A 58 -1.63 2.93 -1.87
C ILE A 58 -2.03 3.64 -3.15
N ALA A 59 -1.88 4.97 -3.23
CA ALA A 59 -2.20 5.75 -4.43
C ALA A 59 -1.41 5.24 -5.66
N VAL A 60 -0.09 5.10 -5.50
CA VAL A 60 0.82 4.69 -6.59
C VAL A 60 0.59 3.23 -7.02
N CYS A 61 0.41 2.34 -6.06
CA CYS A 61 0.26 0.89 -6.29
C CYS A 61 -1.14 0.50 -6.73
N ALA A 62 -2.19 1.23 -6.35
CA ALA A 62 -3.54 1.04 -6.88
C ALA A 62 -3.78 1.83 -8.17
N GLY A 63 -2.87 2.76 -8.52
CA GLY A 63 -3.01 3.62 -9.69
C GLY A 63 -4.18 4.61 -9.55
N ILE A 64 -4.47 5.07 -8.34
CA ILE A 64 -5.56 6.02 -8.05
C ILE A 64 -5.01 7.40 -7.62
N PRO A 65 -5.78 8.48 -7.81
CA PRO A 65 -5.39 9.79 -7.29
C PRO A 65 -5.22 9.79 -5.76
N PRO A 66 -4.28 10.57 -5.19
CA PRO A 66 -4.14 10.69 -3.74
C PRO A 66 -5.44 11.13 -3.02
N SER A 67 -6.26 11.95 -3.68
CA SER A 67 -7.56 12.37 -3.16
C SER A 67 -8.54 11.20 -3.00
N SER A 68 -8.41 10.13 -3.78
CA SER A 68 -9.24 8.92 -3.64
C SER A 68 -8.88 8.12 -2.40
N VAL A 69 -7.61 8.12 -1.99
CA VAL A 69 -7.16 7.47 -0.74
C VAL A 69 -7.83 8.11 0.49
N ASN A 70 -8.04 9.43 0.46
CA ASN A 70 -8.69 10.16 1.56
C ASN A 70 -10.19 9.83 1.73
N GLN A 71 -10.78 9.10 0.79
CA GLN A 71 -12.18 8.64 0.87
C GLN A 71 -12.32 7.27 1.51
N LEU A 72 -11.21 6.55 1.73
CA LEU A 72 -11.23 5.20 2.29
C LEU A 72 -11.82 5.20 3.69
N ASP A 73 -12.60 4.17 3.99
CA ASP A 73 -12.95 3.82 5.36
C ASP A 73 -11.67 3.51 6.16
N LEU A 74 -11.67 3.79 7.46
CA LEU A 74 -10.49 3.58 8.31
C LEU A 74 -10.04 2.11 8.33
N ALA A 75 -10.98 1.16 8.27
CA ALA A 75 -10.65 -0.26 8.23
C ALA A 75 -10.03 -0.66 6.89
N ASP A 76 -10.52 -0.09 5.79
CA ASP A 76 -9.96 -0.31 4.45
C ASP A 76 -8.55 0.29 4.35
N LEU A 77 -8.36 1.52 4.84
CA LEU A 77 -7.06 2.18 4.89
C LEU A 77 -6.05 1.34 5.69
N ASN A 78 -6.43 0.83 6.85
CA ASN A 78 -5.57 -0.04 7.65
C ASN A 78 -5.23 -1.35 6.92
N ALA A 79 -6.22 -2.02 6.32
CA ALA A 79 -6.00 -3.26 5.57
C ALA A 79 -5.07 -3.06 4.38
N LEU A 80 -5.29 -2.02 3.59
CA LEU A 80 -4.44 -1.65 2.46
C LEU A 80 -3.02 -1.27 2.90
N SER A 81 -2.88 -0.58 4.04
CA SER A 81 -1.56 -0.21 4.57
C SER A 81 -0.73 -1.43 4.95
N TRP A 82 -1.35 -2.43 5.57
CA TRP A 82 -0.70 -3.71 5.84
C TRP A 82 -0.38 -4.51 4.56
N ALA A 83 -1.26 -4.48 3.57
CA ALA A 83 -1.01 -5.11 2.27
C ALA A 83 0.20 -4.46 1.56
N VAL A 84 0.34 -3.13 1.64
CA VAL A 84 1.53 -2.45 1.13
C VAL A 84 2.78 -2.85 1.92
N ALA A 85 2.72 -2.91 3.25
CA ALA A 85 3.85 -3.27 4.09
C ALA A 85 4.36 -4.70 3.81
N SER A 86 3.46 -5.66 3.55
CA SER A 86 3.83 -7.05 3.27
C SER A 86 4.76 -7.19 2.05
N PHE A 87 4.60 -6.34 1.02
CA PHE A 87 5.48 -6.33 -0.15
C PHE A 87 6.95 -6.03 0.17
N PHE A 88 7.23 -5.35 1.28
CA PHE A 88 8.59 -5.06 1.74
C PHE A 88 9.14 -6.13 2.68
N MET A 89 8.27 -6.94 3.28
CA MET A 89 8.63 -8.00 4.23
C MET A 89 8.78 -9.37 3.55
N SER A 90 8.37 -9.50 2.29
CA SER A 90 8.48 -10.73 1.51
C SER A 90 9.15 -10.50 0.16
N ALA A 91 10.10 -11.37 -0.21
CA ALA A 91 10.74 -11.34 -1.52
C ALA A 91 9.72 -11.63 -2.64
N ALA A 92 9.95 -11.08 -3.84
CA ALA A 92 9.08 -11.35 -5.00
C ALA A 92 9.30 -12.76 -5.56
N SER A 93 10.45 -13.35 -5.28
CA SER A 93 10.86 -14.68 -5.70
C SER A 93 11.89 -15.20 -4.70
N GLU A 94 11.97 -16.52 -4.57
CA GLU A 94 13.04 -17.16 -3.81
C GLU A 94 14.40 -16.81 -4.42
N PRO A 95 15.48 -16.72 -3.61
CA PRO A 95 16.82 -16.57 -4.14
C PRO A 95 17.08 -17.69 -5.17
N SER A 96 17.60 -17.35 -6.35
CA SER A 96 18.05 -18.38 -7.29
C SER A 96 19.06 -19.28 -6.57
N ALA A 97 18.82 -20.59 -6.62
CA ALA A 97 19.79 -21.57 -6.15
C ALA A 97 21.08 -21.40 -6.96
N THR A 98 22.18 -21.11 -6.26
CA THR A 98 23.55 -21.06 -6.80
C THR A 98 24.11 -22.45 -7.03
#